data_AF-A0A6I6C8K0-F1
#
_entry.id   AF-A0A6I6C8K0-F1
#
_cell.length_a   1.000
_cell.length_b   1.000
_cell.length_c   1.000
_cell.angle_alpha   90.00
_cell.angle_beta   90.00
_cell.angle_gamma   90.00
#
_symmetry.space_group_name_H-M   'P 1'
#
loop_
_entity.id
_entity.type
_entity.pdbx_description
1 polymer ?
#
loop_
_entity_poly.entity_id
_entity_poly.type
_entity_poly.pdbx_seq_one_letter_code
_entity_poly.pdbx_strand_id
1 'polypeptide(L)'
;MLADLQHRNLKELGSSFYFTKLNFTFKNDENLAFFVNPNLIKHKVTNKYFRLLNYSVLSNDFETINDYIKNDFPSSKIKHLLKLVAKTTKTLFENRFKNQVDYENLFKLNIYCQLFLIYIRYNPNIWLKMDINNSKQIMNNGPLDWSIIYYIINYHVLRDSRFDLTKTQKSIINKLMSIDLNDNNIQTRDIIDEIVAEPILVIKVFVMQREVIKSMRNLRTSKRKYKHLLFSTAMQLIIHFINNNIDDYTRVTNH
;
A
#
# COMPACT_ATOMS: atom_id res chain seq x y z
N MET A 1 -25.29 -14.04 -7.22
CA MET A 1 -24.93 -12.66 -6.84
C MET A 1 -23.52 -12.22 -7.25
N LEU A 2 -22.42 -12.82 -6.79
CA LEU A 2 -21.06 -12.50 -7.30
C LEU A 2 -20.84 -12.96 -8.76
N ALA A 3 -21.48 -14.06 -9.17
CA ALA A 3 -21.42 -14.57 -10.54
C ALA A 3 -22.30 -13.78 -11.54
N ASP A 4 -23.36 -13.12 -11.08
CA ASP A 4 -24.29 -12.37 -11.95
C ASP A 4 -23.72 -11.00 -12.36
N LEU A 5 -22.82 -10.44 -11.57
CA LEU A 5 -22.11 -9.18 -11.87
C LEU A 5 -21.02 -9.37 -12.94
N GLN A 6 -20.58 -10.60 -13.20
CA GLN A 6 -19.51 -10.87 -14.17
C GLN A 6 -19.99 -10.92 -15.62
N HIS A 7 -21.26 -11.23 -15.88
CA HIS A 7 -21.67 -11.55 -17.25
C HIS A 7 -22.34 -10.42 -18.04
N ARG A 8 -22.82 -9.34 -17.41
CA ARG A 8 -23.67 -8.37 -18.13
C ARG A 8 -22.97 -7.18 -18.80
N ASN A 9 -21.68 -6.92 -18.57
CA ASN A 9 -21.01 -5.74 -19.18
C ASN A 9 -19.62 -5.98 -19.79
N LEU A 10 -19.06 -7.19 -19.76
CA LEU A 10 -17.68 -7.43 -20.19
C LEU A 10 -17.48 -7.46 -21.72
N LYS A 11 -18.51 -7.77 -22.51
CA LYS A 11 -18.37 -7.89 -23.98
C LYS A 11 -18.21 -6.56 -24.71
N GLU A 12 -18.69 -5.44 -24.15
CA GLU A 12 -18.51 -4.11 -24.76
C GLU A 12 -17.27 -3.36 -24.23
N LEU A 13 -16.68 -3.80 -23.12
CA LEU A 13 -15.44 -3.25 -22.57
C LEU A 13 -14.17 -3.74 -23.30
N GLY A 14 -14.29 -4.74 -24.18
CA GLY A 14 -13.18 -5.44 -24.83
C GLY A 14 -12.47 -4.68 -25.96
N SER A 15 -12.94 -3.50 -26.39
CA SER A 15 -12.36 -2.76 -27.51
C SER A 15 -11.44 -1.58 -27.12
N SER A 16 -11.11 -1.45 -25.83
CA SER A 16 -10.29 -0.35 -25.30
C SER A 16 -8.79 -0.61 -25.48
N PHE A 17 -8.19 -0.08 -26.55
CA PHE A 17 -6.74 -0.07 -26.86
C PHE A 17 -5.86 0.49 -25.70
N TYR A 18 -6.45 1.23 -24.76
CA TYR A 18 -5.78 1.86 -23.61
C TYR A 18 -5.50 0.91 -22.44
N PHE A 19 -6.39 -0.04 -22.18
CA PHE A 19 -6.20 -1.04 -21.11
C PHE A 19 -5.76 -2.41 -21.67
N THR A 20 -5.99 -2.68 -22.97
CA THR A 20 -5.61 -3.97 -23.59
C THR A 20 -4.10 -4.23 -23.65
N LYS A 21 -3.24 -3.20 -23.54
CA LYS A 21 -1.78 -3.36 -23.61
C LYS A 21 -1.05 -3.32 -22.26
N LEU A 22 -1.79 -3.36 -21.15
CA LEU A 22 -1.27 -3.74 -19.83
C LEU A 22 -1.89 -5.07 -19.34
N ASN A 23 -2.43 -5.86 -20.27
CA ASN A 23 -2.93 -7.21 -20.03
C ASN A 23 -1.76 -8.18 -19.75
N PHE A 24 -1.25 -8.18 -18.53
CA PHE A 24 -0.72 -9.40 -17.97
C PHE A 24 -1.90 -10.26 -17.54
N THR A 25 -2.24 -11.24 -18.39
CA THR A 25 -3.11 -12.36 -18.05
C THR A 25 -2.50 -13.12 -16.87
N PHE A 26 -2.88 -12.73 -15.65
CA PHE A 26 -2.76 -13.64 -14.52
C PHE A 26 -3.80 -14.74 -14.71
N LYS A 27 -3.36 -16.00 -14.65
CA LYS A 27 -4.22 -17.18 -14.78
C LYS A 27 -5.51 -16.99 -13.97
N ASN A 28 -6.63 -16.90 -14.69
CA ASN A 28 -8.03 -16.66 -14.30
C ASN A 28 -8.53 -15.22 -14.58
N ASP A 29 -8.92 -14.97 -15.84
CA ASP A 29 -10.01 -14.10 -16.32
C ASP A 29 -10.43 -12.86 -15.49
N GLU A 30 -9.51 -11.96 -15.15
CA GLU A 30 -9.86 -10.61 -14.68
C GLU A 30 -9.08 -9.55 -15.46
N ASN A 31 -9.79 -8.65 -16.16
CA ASN A 31 -9.20 -7.44 -16.73
C ASN A 31 -8.64 -6.59 -15.58
N LEU A 32 -7.35 -6.23 -15.65
CA LEU A 32 -6.69 -5.42 -14.64
C LEU A 32 -6.71 -3.95 -15.01
N ALA A 33 -7.22 -3.10 -14.13
CA ALA A 33 -7.23 -1.65 -14.31
C ALA A 33 -5.87 -1.00 -13.95
N PHE A 34 -5.06 -1.68 -13.14
CA PHE A 34 -3.75 -1.20 -12.69
C PHE A 34 -2.81 -2.38 -12.36
N PHE A 35 -1.50 -2.10 -12.31
CA PHE A 35 -0.53 -3.10 -11.88
C PHE A 35 -0.51 -3.23 -10.37
N VAL A 36 -0.57 -4.46 -9.89
CA VAL A 36 -0.48 -4.75 -8.46
C VAL A 36 0.64 -5.75 -8.20
N ASN A 37 1.40 -5.50 -7.14
CA ASN A 37 2.30 -6.50 -6.61
C ASN A 37 1.47 -7.75 -6.21
N PRO A 38 1.73 -8.93 -6.82
CA PRO A 38 0.97 -10.14 -6.56
C PRO A 38 0.97 -10.58 -5.08
N ASN A 39 1.97 -10.15 -4.30
CA ASN A 39 2.01 -10.47 -2.88
C ASN A 39 0.99 -9.68 -2.07
N LEU A 40 0.59 -8.47 -2.49
CA LEU A 40 -0.47 -7.71 -1.81
C LEU A 40 -1.80 -8.48 -1.89
N ILE A 41 -2.13 -9.03 -3.06
CA ILE A 41 -3.42 -9.70 -3.31
C ILE A 41 -3.52 -11.13 -2.76
N LYS A 42 -2.42 -11.73 -2.30
CA LYS A 42 -2.48 -13.07 -1.66
C LYS A 42 -3.20 -13.08 -0.32
N HIS A 43 -3.27 -11.93 0.35
CA HIS A 43 -3.95 -11.83 1.63
C HIS A 43 -5.46 -11.68 1.43
N LYS A 44 -6.30 -12.51 2.08
CA LYS A 44 -7.77 -12.53 1.93
C LYS A 44 -8.41 -11.13 1.98
N VAL A 45 -8.10 -10.35 3.01
CA VAL A 45 -8.62 -8.98 3.20
C VAL A 45 -8.15 -8.04 2.10
N THR A 46 -6.84 -7.98 1.85
CA THR A 46 -6.30 -7.14 0.76
C THR A 46 -6.84 -7.56 -0.60
N ASN A 47 -7.09 -8.86 -0.85
CA ASN A 47 -7.70 -9.37 -2.07
C ASN A 47 -9.15 -8.88 -2.23
N LYS A 48 -9.95 -8.90 -1.16
CA LYS A 48 -11.31 -8.31 -1.15
C LYS A 48 -11.26 -6.86 -1.64
N TYR A 49 -10.36 -6.06 -1.07
CA TYR A 49 -10.25 -4.65 -1.43
C TYR A 49 -9.60 -4.40 -2.78
N PHE A 50 -8.69 -5.27 -3.22
CA PHE A 50 -8.16 -5.27 -4.57
C PHE A 50 -9.27 -5.46 -5.60
N ARG A 51 -10.13 -6.48 -5.42
CA ARG A 51 -11.26 -6.72 -6.33
C ARG A 51 -12.26 -5.57 -6.35
N LEU A 52 -12.62 -5.05 -5.18
CA LEU A 52 -13.50 -3.88 -5.07
C LEU A 52 -12.89 -2.67 -5.79
N LEU A 53 -11.59 -2.42 -5.61
CA LEU A 53 -10.90 -1.29 -6.21
C LEU A 53 -10.76 -1.47 -7.73
N ASN A 54 -10.40 -2.67 -8.20
CA ASN A 54 -10.28 -2.99 -9.62
C ASN A 54 -11.63 -2.79 -10.33
N TYR A 55 -12.72 -3.29 -9.73
CA TYR A 55 -14.07 -3.04 -10.23
C TYR A 55 -14.37 -1.54 -10.28
N SER A 56 -14.14 -0.82 -9.17
CA SER A 56 -14.47 0.62 -9.07
C SER A 56 -13.73 1.47 -10.11
N VAL A 57 -12.47 1.14 -10.40
CA VAL A 57 -11.69 1.83 -11.43
C VAL A 57 -12.20 1.50 -12.83
N LEU A 58 -12.53 0.24 -13.13
CA LEU A 58 -13.04 -0.16 -14.45
C LEU A 58 -14.44 0.39 -14.75
N SER A 59 -15.31 0.46 -13.73
CA SER A 59 -16.68 0.96 -13.87
C SER A 59 -16.80 2.47 -13.64
N ASN A 60 -15.74 3.11 -13.12
CA ASN A 60 -15.76 4.49 -12.61
C ASN A 60 -16.87 4.71 -11.55
N ASP A 61 -17.18 3.69 -10.76
CA ASP A 61 -18.16 3.72 -9.67
C ASP A 61 -17.47 3.34 -8.34
N PHE A 62 -17.44 4.30 -7.41
CA PHE A 62 -16.77 4.16 -6.12
C PHE A 62 -17.74 4.03 -4.95
N GLU A 63 -19.05 3.98 -5.17
CA GLU A 63 -20.05 3.93 -4.09
C GLU A 63 -19.90 2.65 -3.27
N THR A 64 -19.87 1.51 -3.96
CA THR A 64 -19.75 0.19 -3.32
C THR A 64 -18.51 0.09 -2.43
N ILE A 65 -17.32 0.43 -2.95
CA ILE A 65 -16.08 0.36 -2.16
C ILE A 65 -16.10 1.36 -1.00
N ASN A 66 -16.68 2.55 -1.17
CA ASN A 66 -16.80 3.52 -0.09
C ASN A 66 -17.62 2.98 1.07
N ASP A 67 -18.74 2.29 0.80
CA ASP A 67 -19.58 1.75 1.86
C ASP A 67 -18.91 0.59 2.60
N TYR A 68 -18.20 -0.29 1.89
CA TYR A 68 -17.34 -1.28 2.53
C TYR A 68 -16.26 -0.64 3.41
N ILE A 69 -15.64 0.45 2.97
CA ILE A 69 -14.61 1.16 3.76
C ILE A 69 -15.23 1.85 4.99
N LYS A 70 -16.40 2.46 4.87
CA LYS A 70 -17.11 3.08 6.01
C LYS A 70 -17.47 2.04 7.07
N ASN A 71 -17.97 0.88 6.64
CA ASN A 71 -18.41 -0.17 7.55
C ASN A 71 -17.23 -0.89 8.20
N ASP A 72 -16.24 -1.30 7.41
CA ASP A 72 -15.11 -2.10 7.91
C ASP A 72 -14.07 -1.19 8.62
N PHE A 73 -13.91 0.07 8.19
CA PHE A 73 -12.88 1.00 8.70
C PHE A 73 -13.38 2.45 8.95
N PRO A 74 -14.38 2.66 9.82
CA PRO A 74 -15.06 3.95 9.98
C PRO A 74 -14.12 5.13 10.32
N SER A 75 -13.11 4.89 11.15
CA SER A 75 -12.13 5.91 11.59
C SER A 75 -10.87 5.97 10.72
N SER A 76 -10.80 5.19 9.64
CA SER A 76 -9.59 5.12 8.80
C SER A 76 -9.46 6.34 7.90
N LYS A 77 -8.22 6.81 7.73
CA LYS A 77 -7.89 7.90 6.80
C LYS A 77 -7.74 7.42 5.36
N ILE A 78 -7.87 6.11 5.11
CA ILE A 78 -7.81 5.52 3.78
C ILE A 78 -8.83 6.11 2.79
N LYS A 79 -9.94 6.66 3.29
CA LYS A 79 -10.94 7.40 2.51
C LYS A 79 -10.35 8.59 1.74
N HIS A 80 -9.29 9.23 2.24
CA HIS A 80 -8.61 10.30 1.48
C HIS A 80 -7.87 9.75 0.25
N LEU A 81 -7.20 8.59 0.36
CA LEU A 81 -6.60 7.89 -0.79
C LEU A 81 -7.67 7.49 -1.79
N LEU A 82 -8.79 6.94 -1.32
CA LEU A 82 -9.87 6.51 -2.20
C LEU A 82 -10.48 7.68 -2.99
N LYS A 83 -10.61 8.87 -2.37
CA LYS A 83 -11.01 10.10 -3.07
C LYS A 83 -10.02 10.50 -4.17
N LEU A 84 -8.71 10.35 -3.94
CA LEU A 84 -7.70 10.60 -4.97
C LEU A 84 -7.80 9.61 -6.12
N VAL A 85 -7.95 8.32 -5.82
CA VAL A 85 -8.18 7.28 -6.85
C VAL A 85 -9.40 7.64 -7.69
N ALA A 86 -10.53 7.98 -7.05
CA ALA A 86 -11.76 8.34 -7.75
C ALA A 86 -11.59 9.58 -8.63
N LYS A 87 -10.93 10.63 -8.11
CA LYS A 87 -10.65 11.85 -8.87
C LYS A 87 -9.79 11.57 -10.10
N THR A 88 -8.68 10.84 -9.93
CA THR A 88 -7.76 10.51 -11.04
C THR A 88 -8.43 9.58 -12.06
N THR A 89 -9.24 8.62 -11.61
CA THR A 89 -10.02 7.75 -12.49
C THR A 89 -11.00 8.58 -13.33
N LYS A 90 -11.74 9.50 -12.72
CA LYS A 90 -12.68 10.37 -13.44
C LYS A 90 -11.97 11.21 -14.50
N THR A 91 -10.82 11.80 -14.18
CA THR A 91 -10.01 12.56 -15.16
C THR A 91 -9.57 11.69 -16.34
N LEU A 92 -9.12 10.46 -16.08
CA LEU A 92 -8.74 9.53 -17.14
C LEU A 92 -9.94 9.12 -18.03
N PHE A 93 -11.11 8.91 -17.42
CA PHE A 93 -12.35 8.65 -18.16
C PHE A 93 -12.77 9.86 -19.01
N GLU A 94 -12.68 11.07 -18.49
CA GLU A 94 -12.99 12.30 -19.24
C GLU A 94 -12.03 12.52 -20.41
N ASN A 95 -10.72 12.29 -20.20
CA ASN A 95 -9.71 12.42 -21.25
C ASN A 95 -9.88 11.37 -22.36
N ARG A 96 -10.41 10.18 -22.04
CA ARG A 96 -10.80 9.18 -23.05
C ARG A 96 -11.83 9.73 -24.02
N PHE A 97 -12.86 10.42 -23.55
CA PHE A 97 -13.88 11.03 -24.43
C PHE A 97 -13.30 12.11 -25.35
N LYS A 98 -12.13 12.65 -24.99
CA LYS A 98 -11.37 13.64 -25.78
C LYS A 98 -10.28 13.01 -26.65
N ASN A 99 -10.16 11.68 -26.69
CA ASN A 99 -9.08 10.94 -27.39
C ASN A 99 -7.65 11.34 -26.97
N GLN A 100 -7.44 11.75 -25.72
CA GLN A 100 -6.12 12.16 -25.21
C GLN A 100 -5.49 11.07 -24.33
N VAL A 101 -4.21 10.77 -24.57
CA VAL A 101 -3.45 9.83 -23.73
C VAL A 101 -2.82 10.59 -22.56
N ASP A 102 -3.20 10.23 -21.34
CA ASP A 102 -2.69 10.85 -20.12
C ASP A 102 -1.86 9.86 -19.28
N TYR A 103 -0.61 9.66 -19.71
CA TYR A 103 0.33 8.75 -19.05
C TYR A 103 0.66 9.16 -17.61
N GLU A 104 0.66 10.45 -17.30
CA GLU A 104 0.93 10.96 -15.96
C GLU A 104 -0.16 10.51 -14.98
N ASN A 105 -1.42 10.70 -15.35
CA ASN A 105 -2.53 10.28 -14.51
C ASN A 105 -2.66 8.75 -14.43
N LEU A 106 -2.31 8.00 -15.48
CA LEU A 106 -2.22 6.53 -15.42
C LEU A 106 -1.17 6.07 -14.40
N PHE A 107 0.01 6.69 -14.40
CA PHE A 107 1.07 6.37 -13.44
C PHE A 107 0.67 6.73 -12.01
N LYS A 108 0.07 7.91 -11.81
CA LYS A 108 -0.48 8.34 -10.51
C LYS A 108 -1.55 7.39 -9.99
N LEU A 109 -2.50 7.01 -10.84
CA LEU A 109 -3.57 6.07 -10.49
C LEU A 109 -2.98 4.75 -9.99
N ASN A 110 -2.00 4.22 -10.70
CA ASN A 110 -1.33 2.97 -10.33
C ASN A 110 -0.67 3.07 -8.94
N ILE A 111 0.05 4.15 -8.66
CA ILE A 111 0.65 4.37 -7.33
C ILE A 111 -0.42 4.54 -6.25
N TYR A 112 -1.49 5.30 -6.50
CA TYR A 112 -2.57 5.46 -5.54
C TYR A 112 -3.24 4.12 -5.21
N CYS A 113 -3.49 3.28 -6.21
CA CYS A 113 -4.07 1.96 -6.02
C CYS A 113 -3.14 1.05 -5.21
N GLN A 114 -1.84 1.05 -5.51
CA GLN A 114 -0.87 0.28 -4.72
C GLN A 114 -0.76 0.78 -3.29
N LEU A 115 -0.71 2.09 -3.09
CA LEU A 115 -0.66 2.72 -1.76
C LEU A 115 -1.93 2.42 -0.95
N PHE A 116 -3.10 2.43 -1.59
CA PHE A 116 -4.36 2.02 -0.97
C PHE A 116 -4.29 0.58 -0.46
N LEU A 117 -3.79 -0.36 -1.26
CA LEU A 117 -3.66 -1.77 -0.87
C LEU A 117 -2.58 -1.98 0.21
N ILE A 118 -1.49 -1.22 0.16
CA ILE A 118 -0.47 -1.16 1.21
C ILE A 118 -1.08 -0.65 2.51
N TYR A 119 -1.91 0.39 2.44
CA TYR A 119 -2.60 0.95 3.59
C TYR A 119 -3.50 -0.10 4.24
N ILE A 120 -4.32 -0.83 3.47
CA ILE A 120 -5.10 -1.96 3.98
C ILE A 120 -4.18 -3.01 4.61
N ARG A 121 -3.07 -3.34 3.94
CA ARG A 121 -2.22 -4.45 4.32
C ARG A 121 -1.35 -4.19 5.55
N TYR A 122 -0.87 -2.98 5.72
CA TYR A 122 0.16 -2.67 6.71
C TYR A 122 -0.30 -1.65 7.74
N ASN A 123 -1.56 -1.21 7.72
CA ASN A 123 -2.08 -0.39 8.82
C ASN A 123 -2.43 -1.27 10.03
N PRO A 124 -1.71 -1.19 11.16
CA PRO A 124 -1.97 -2.02 12.32
C PRO A 124 -3.36 -1.77 12.93
N ASN A 125 -3.91 -0.56 12.82
CA ASN A 125 -5.24 -0.22 13.33
C ASN A 125 -6.37 -0.95 12.58
N ILE A 126 -6.10 -1.41 11.35
CA ILE A 126 -7.03 -2.24 10.59
C ILE A 126 -6.99 -3.67 11.15
N TRP A 127 -5.80 -4.25 11.32
CA TRP A 127 -5.64 -5.65 11.74
C TRP A 127 -6.04 -5.93 13.17
N LEU A 128 -5.75 -5.02 14.10
CA LEU A 128 -6.11 -5.18 15.51
C LEU A 128 -7.62 -5.23 15.74
N LYS A 129 -8.42 -4.77 14.76
CA LYS A 129 -9.89 -4.80 14.79
C LYS A 129 -10.50 -6.01 14.11
N MET A 130 -9.68 -6.87 13.48
CA MET A 130 -10.17 -8.04 12.77
C MET A 130 -10.30 -9.25 13.70
N ASP A 131 -11.38 -10.02 13.53
CA ASP A 131 -11.60 -11.28 14.24
C ASP A 131 -10.41 -12.25 14.05
N ILE A 132 -10.02 -12.91 15.14
CA ILE A 132 -8.91 -13.87 15.24
C ILE A 132 -9.04 -14.96 14.16
N ASN A 133 -10.25 -15.37 13.80
CA ASN A 133 -10.50 -16.35 12.74
C ASN A 133 -10.04 -15.88 11.34
N ASN A 134 -10.01 -14.58 11.09
CA ASN A 134 -9.52 -14.00 9.83
C ASN A 134 -8.00 -13.81 9.79
N SER A 135 -7.31 -13.94 10.93
CA SER A 135 -5.85 -13.75 11.04
C SER A 135 -5.02 -14.97 10.60
N LYS A 136 -5.63 -16.17 10.50
CA LYS A 136 -4.91 -17.45 10.34
C LYS A 136 -4.48 -17.80 8.90
N GLN A 137 -4.50 -16.88 7.94
CA GLN A 137 -4.17 -17.18 6.52
C GLN A 137 -3.00 -16.36 5.96
N ILE A 138 -1.84 -16.38 6.64
CA ILE A 138 -0.58 -15.89 6.05
C ILE A 138 0.16 -17.10 5.45
N MET A 139 -0.33 -17.61 4.32
CA MET A 139 0.34 -18.69 3.60
C MET A 139 1.19 -18.09 2.47
N ASN A 140 2.51 -18.31 2.58
CA ASN A 140 3.55 -18.03 1.61
C ASN A 140 4.04 -16.57 1.51
N ASN A 141 5.18 -16.36 2.16
CA ASN A 141 6.06 -15.20 1.99
C ASN A 141 6.68 -15.20 0.58
N GLY A 142 5.97 -14.63 -0.39
CA GLY A 142 6.51 -14.37 -1.73
C GLY A 142 7.60 -13.29 -1.75
N PRO A 143 8.18 -12.99 -2.94
CA PRO A 143 9.28 -12.05 -3.06
C PRO A 143 8.87 -10.62 -2.66
N LEU A 144 9.67 -9.97 -1.81
CA LEU A 144 9.40 -8.59 -1.40
C LEU A 144 9.60 -7.62 -2.57
N ASP A 145 8.67 -6.68 -2.73
CA ASP A 145 8.75 -5.66 -3.77
C ASP A 145 9.09 -4.30 -3.15
N TRP A 146 10.37 -3.96 -3.19
CA TRP A 146 10.90 -2.73 -2.63
C TRP A 146 10.62 -1.50 -3.51
N SER A 147 10.19 -1.70 -4.77
CA SER A 147 10.01 -0.60 -5.73
C SER A 147 9.05 0.47 -5.21
N ILE A 148 7.95 0.06 -4.59
CA ILE A 148 6.94 0.98 -4.06
C ILE A 148 7.45 1.82 -2.88
N ILE A 149 8.37 1.28 -2.06
CA ILE A 149 9.05 2.07 -1.01
C ILE A 149 9.91 3.13 -1.67
N TYR A 150 10.71 2.76 -2.67
CA TYR A 150 11.54 3.70 -3.41
C TYR A 150 10.71 4.75 -4.15
N TYR A 151 9.54 4.38 -4.71
CA TYR A 151 8.64 5.33 -5.34
C TYR A 151 8.13 6.36 -4.34
N ILE A 152 7.68 5.94 -3.17
CA ILE A 152 7.14 6.83 -2.14
C ILE A 152 8.23 7.73 -1.53
N ILE A 153 9.44 7.21 -1.30
CA ILE A 153 10.53 7.98 -0.69
C ILE A 153 11.15 8.96 -1.71
N ASN A 154 11.45 8.49 -2.92
CA ASN A 154 12.30 9.24 -3.84
C ASN A 154 11.51 10.10 -4.82
N TYR A 155 10.24 9.79 -5.08
CA TYR A 155 9.47 10.48 -6.10
C TYR A 155 8.26 11.21 -5.51
N HIS A 156 8.19 12.53 -5.74
CA HIS A 156 7.03 13.37 -5.43
C HIS A 156 5.89 13.14 -6.45
N VAL A 157 5.56 11.88 -6.72
CA VAL A 157 4.61 11.52 -7.79
C VAL A 157 3.21 12.03 -7.48
N LEU A 158 2.86 12.06 -6.19
CA LEU A 158 1.51 12.36 -5.75
C LEU A 158 1.23 13.87 -5.81
N ARG A 159 2.26 14.72 -5.67
CA ARG A 159 2.15 16.19 -5.61
C ARG A 159 1.03 16.64 -4.64
N ASP A 160 0.83 15.87 -3.57
CA ASP A 160 -0.16 16.10 -2.54
C ASP A 160 0.55 15.98 -1.20
N SER A 161 0.67 17.11 -0.50
CA SER A 161 1.46 17.21 0.74
C SER A 161 0.96 16.28 1.85
N ARG A 162 -0.29 15.82 1.78
CA ARG A 162 -0.86 14.86 2.73
C ARG A 162 -0.26 13.46 2.59
N PHE A 163 0.26 13.14 1.41
CA PHE A 163 0.82 11.81 1.08
C PHE A 163 2.33 11.84 0.84
N ASP A 164 2.90 13.02 0.67
CA ASP A 164 4.35 13.21 0.59
C ASP A 164 4.99 13.12 1.97
N LEU A 165 6.17 12.48 2.03
CA LEU A 165 6.96 12.39 3.25
C LEU A 165 7.89 13.61 3.41
N THR A 166 8.02 14.14 4.62
CA THR A 166 8.99 15.19 4.92
C THR A 166 10.43 14.66 4.83
N LYS A 167 11.43 15.55 4.74
CA LYS A 167 12.85 15.15 4.73
C LYS A 167 13.21 14.29 5.95
N THR A 168 12.70 14.64 7.13
CA THR A 168 12.92 13.89 8.38
C THR A 168 12.29 12.50 8.31
N GLN A 169 11.03 12.40 7.84
CA GLN A 169 10.34 11.10 7.68
C GLN A 169 11.08 10.18 6.69
N LYS A 170 11.55 10.73 5.57
CA LYS A 170 12.38 10.00 4.59
C LYS A 170 13.70 9.53 5.22
N SER A 171 14.35 10.39 6.00
CA SER A 171 15.61 10.07 6.70
C SER A 171 15.43 8.88 7.65
N ILE A 172 14.36 8.85 8.45
CA ILE A 172 14.06 7.75 9.38
C ILE A 172 13.89 6.43 8.62
N ILE A 173 13.16 6.41 7.51
CA ILE A 173 12.95 5.19 6.72
C ILE A 173 14.27 4.73 6.08
N ASN A 174 15.07 5.67 5.55
CA ASN A 174 16.37 5.34 4.96
C ASN A 174 17.34 4.75 6.01
N LYS A 175 17.38 5.35 7.21
CA LYS A 175 18.16 4.84 8.36
C LYS A 175 17.71 3.45 8.79
N LEU A 176 16.41 3.22 8.87
CA LEU A 176 15.87 1.88 9.12
C LEU A 176 16.36 0.88 8.06
N MET A 177 16.22 1.23 6.78
CA MET A 177 16.60 0.37 5.66
C MET A 177 18.10 0.10 5.55
N SER A 178 18.97 0.94 6.13
CA SER A 178 20.42 0.72 6.15
C SER A 178 20.87 -0.24 7.25
N ILE A 179 20.01 -0.60 8.22
CA ILE A 179 20.37 -1.52 9.30
C ILE A 179 20.54 -2.93 8.72
N ASP A 180 21.72 -3.52 8.92
CA ASP A 180 21.93 -4.95 8.66
C ASP A 180 21.63 -5.78 9.92
N LEU A 181 21.20 -7.02 9.69
CA LEU A 181 20.91 -7.99 10.73
C LEU A 181 22.16 -8.29 11.57
N ASN A 182 23.29 -8.44 10.89
CA ASN A 182 24.55 -8.90 11.49
C ASN A 182 25.47 -7.76 11.91
N ASP A 183 25.13 -6.50 11.59
CA ASP A 183 25.95 -5.37 11.97
C ASP A 183 25.72 -5.02 13.46
N ASN A 184 26.80 -5.15 14.23
CA ASN A 184 26.88 -4.84 15.64
C ASN A 184 27.89 -3.70 15.91
N ASN A 185 28.38 -3.04 14.86
CA ASN A 185 29.32 -1.94 14.98
C ASN A 185 28.65 -0.73 15.63
N ILE A 186 29.48 0.15 16.20
CA ILE A 186 29.05 1.37 16.90
C ILE A 186 28.06 2.18 16.03
N GLN A 187 28.37 2.34 14.74
CA GLN A 187 27.52 3.06 13.79
C GLN A 187 26.08 2.50 13.70
N THR A 188 25.89 1.18 13.70
CA THR A 188 24.55 0.60 13.64
C THR A 188 23.80 0.76 14.97
N ARG A 189 24.50 0.81 16.11
CA ARG A 189 23.89 1.13 17.41
C ARG A 189 23.42 2.59 17.42
N ASP A 190 24.27 3.52 16.99
CA ASP A 190 23.92 4.94 16.92
C ASP A 190 22.69 5.17 16.03
N ILE A 191 22.62 4.49 14.87
CA ILE A 191 21.45 4.54 13.99
C ILE A 191 20.20 4.01 14.68
N ILE A 192 20.30 2.88 15.41
CA ILE A 192 19.18 2.29 16.14
C ILE A 192 18.69 3.23 17.24
N ASP A 193 19.60 3.79 18.03
CA ASP A 193 19.27 4.70 19.13
C ASP A 193 18.57 5.96 18.61
N GLU A 194 19.05 6.49 17.48
CA GLU A 194 18.42 7.65 16.83
C GLU A 194 17.00 7.35 16.34
N ILE A 195 16.76 6.22 15.67
CA ILE A 195 15.40 5.87 15.23
C ILE A 195 14.48 5.52 16.40
N VAL A 196 15.00 4.98 17.50
CA VAL A 196 14.22 4.61 18.70
C VAL A 196 13.82 5.84 19.52
N ALA A 197 14.60 6.92 19.45
CA ALA A 197 14.25 8.20 20.06
C ALA A 197 12.91 8.76 19.52
N GLU A 198 12.57 8.43 18.27
CA GLU A 198 11.25 8.71 17.72
C GLU A 198 10.19 7.83 18.40
N PRO A 199 9.14 8.41 19.03
CA PRO A 199 8.17 7.68 19.83
C PRO A 199 7.16 6.88 19.00
N ILE A 200 7.61 6.17 17.97
CA ILE A 200 6.77 5.40 17.04
C ILE A 200 6.81 3.92 17.41
N LEU A 201 5.65 3.36 17.76
CA LEU A 201 5.52 1.97 18.25
C LEU A 201 6.14 0.93 17.31
N VAL A 202 5.98 1.10 15.99
CA VAL A 202 6.49 0.11 15.03
C VAL A 202 8.02 0.00 15.05
N ILE A 203 8.74 1.08 15.38
CA ILE A 203 10.20 1.06 15.50
C ILE A 203 10.60 0.25 16.73
N LYS A 204 9.91 0.45 17.86
CA LYS A 204 10.15 -0.30 19.10
C LYS A 204 9.92 -1.80 18.89
N VAL A 205 8.82 -2.16 18.21
CA VAL A 205 8.52 -3.56 17.86
C VAL A 205 9.58 -4.13 16.91
N PHE A 206 10.05 -3.35 15.92
CA PHE A 206 11.12 -3.77 15.02
C PHE A 206 12.39 -4.13 15.79
N VAL A 207 12.85 -3.28 16.70
CA VAL A 207 14.08 -3.51 17.49
C VAL A 207 13.94 -4.78 18.33
N MET A 208 12.81 -4.95 19.03
CA MET A 208 12.55 -6.16 19.82
C MET A 208 12.56 -7.43 18.95
N GLN A 209 11.85 -7.41 17.82
CA GLN A 209 11.78 -8.57 16.92
C GLN A 209 13.11 -8.87 16.24
N ARG A 210 13.93 -7.85 15.95
CA ARG A 210 15.28 -8.01 15.41
C ARG A 210 16.16 -8.83 16.34
N GLU A 211 16.15 -8.55 17.64
CA GLU A 211 16.97 -9.29 18.62
C GLU A 211 16.52 -10.76 18.75
N VAL A 212 15.21 -11.02 18.66
CA VAL A 212 14.70 -12.40 18.57
C VAL A 212 15.17 -13.10 17.29
N ILE A 213 15.21 -12.41 16.15
CA ILE A 213 15.67 -12.99 14.88
C ILE A 213 17.18 -13.26 14.89
N LYS A 214 17.98 -12.42 15.53
CA LYS A 214 19.43 -12.61 15.70
C LYS A 214 19.79 -13.87 16.47
N SER A 215 19.00 -14.22 17.50
CA SER A 215 19.24 -15.43 18.30
C SER A 215 18.82 -16.73 17.61
N MET A 216 18.25 -16.69 16.39
CA MET A 216 17.85 -17.89 15.67
C MET A 216 19.04 -18.66 15.10
N ARG A 217 19.07 -19.97 15.36
CA ARG A 217 20.16 -20.87 14.92
C ARG A 217 20.31 -20.97 13.40
N ASN A 218 19.21 -20.91 12.65
CA ASN A 218 19.25 -21.06 11.19
C ASN A 218 19.44 -19.70 10.49
N LEU A 219 20.65 -19.46 9.97
CA LEU A 219 21.02 -18.21 9.31
C LEU A 219 20.13 -17.86 8.11
N ARG A 220 19.76 -18.85 7.27
CA ARG A 220 18.92 -18.61 6.09
C ARG A 220 17.52 -18.15 6.50
N THR A 221 16.94 -18.81 7.49
CA THR A 221 15.64 -18.46 8.05
C THR A 221 15.68 -17.10 8.73
N SER A 222 16.73 -16.81 9.50
CA SER A 222 16.95 -15.54 10.17
C SER A 222 17.03 -14.38 9.18
N LYS A 223 17.88 -14.48 8.15
CA LYS A 223 18.00 -13.48 7.06
C LYS A 223 16.67 -13.25 6.33
N ARG A 224 15.92 -14.32 6.03
CA ARG A 224 14.61 -14.18 5.38
C ARG A 224 13.62 -13.44 6.28
N LYS A 225 13.46 -13.88 7.54
CA LYS A 225 12.57 -13.23 8.51
C LYS A 225 12.94 -11.76 8.72
N TYR A 226 14.23 -11.45 8.79
CA TYR A 226 14.72 -10.09 8.91
C TYR A 226 14.31 -9.21 7.72
N LYS A 227 14.49 -9.67 6.48
CA LYS A 227 14.06 -8.92 5.30
C LYS A 227 12.55 -8.62 5.31
N HIS A 228 11.74 -9.58 5.73
CA HIS A 228 10.29 -9.38 5.87
C HIS A 228 9.94 -8.40 6.98
N LEU A 229 10.61 -8.50 8.13
CA LEU A 229 10.47 -7.57 9.23
C LEU A 229 10.78 -6.15 8.76
N LEU A 230 11.97 -5.93 8.21
CA LEU A 230 12.43 -4.64 7.69
C LEU A 230 11.43 -4.04 6.69
N PHE A 231 10.99 -4.84 5.71
CA PHE A 231 10.01 -4.41 4.72
C PHE A 231 8.67 -4.01 5.35
N SER A 232 8.16 -4.83 6.26
CA SER A 232 6.88 -4.57 6.92
C SER A 232 6.93 -3.35 7.83
N THR A 233 8.05 -3.11 8.50
CA THR A 233 8.28 -1.93 9.34
C THR A 233 8.36 -0.67 8.49
N ALA A 234 9.08 -0.70 7.37
CA ALA A 234 9.17 0.44 6.46
C ALA A 234 7.78 0.82 5.89
N MET A 235 6.97 -0.16 5.48
CA MET A 235 5.59 0.10 5.02
C MET A 235 4.71 0.69 6.11
N GLN A 236 4.80 0.16 7.33
CA GLN A 236 4.06 0.66 8.48
C GLN A 236 4.46 2.11 8.83
N LEU A 237 5.75 2.45 8.75
CA LEU A 237 6.24 3.82 8.95
C LEU A 237 5.67 4.77 7.90
N ILE A 238 5.69 4.38 6.62
CA ILE A 238 5.09 5.18 5.54
C ILE A 238 3.62 5.48 5.85
N ILE A 239 2.84 4.47 6.22
CA ILE A 239 1.42 4.64 6.56
C ILE A 239 1.24 5.54 7.79
N HIS A 240 2.07 5.36 8.81
CA HIS A 240 2.06 6.18 10.02
C HIS A 240 2.30 7.66 9.68
N PHE A 241 3.32 7.95 8.89
CA PHE A 241 3.64 9.32 8.49
C PHE A 241 2.56 9.95 7.61
N ILE A 242 2.02 9.21 6.64
CA ILE A 242 0.87 9.68 5.85
C ILE A 242 -0.31 10.02 6.75
N ASN A 243 -0.59 9.21 7.76
CA ASN A 243 -1.67 9.50 8.70
C ASN A 243 -1.43 10.79 9.47
N ASN A 244 -0.20 11.04 9.95
CA ASN A 244 0.14 12.27 10.66
C ASN A 244 0.03 13.48 9.73
N ASN A 245 0.53 13.38 8.50
CA ASN A 245 0.47 14.48 7.52
C ASN A 245 -0.98 14.84 7.15
N ILE A 246 -1.88 13.86 7.08
CA ILE A 246 -3.32 14.11 6.89
C ILE A 246 -3.91 14.86 8.10
N ASP A 247 -3.56 14.49 9.34
CA ASP A 247 -4.05 15.18 10.54
C ASP A 247 -3.58 16.63 10.58
N ASP A 248 -2.29 16.85 10.35
CA ASP A 248 -1.69 18.18 10.36
C ASP A 248 -2.36 19.09 9.32
N TYR A 249 -2.60 18.56 8.11
CA TYR A 249 -3.32 19.29 7.07
C TYR A 249 -4.75 19.66 7.52
N THR A 250 -5.49 18.71 8.11
CA THR A 250 -6.86 19.00 8.57
C THR A 250 -6.93 20.01 9.70
N ARG A 251 -5.92 20.05 10.58
CA ARG A 251 -5.81 21.07 11.64
C ARG A 251 -5.57 22.45 11.02
N VAL A 252 -4.65 22.55 10.07
CA VAL A 252 -4.33 23.82 9.40
C VAL A 252 -5.51 24.36 8.60
N THR A 253 -6.31 23.53 7.94
CA THR A 253 -7.46 24.01 7.13
C THR A 253 -8.70 24.41 7.93
N ASN A 254 -8.78 24.00 9.21
CA ASN A 254 -9.93 24.28 10.07
C ASN A 254 -9.68 25.47 11.03
N HIS A 255 -8.53 26.13 10.92
CA HIS A 255 -8.14 27.35 11.63
C HIS A 255 -7.96 28.48 10.62
#